data_AF-A0A1I4HY21-F1
#
_entry.id   AF-A0A1I4HY21-F1
#
_cell.length_a   1.000
_cell.length_b   1.000
_cell.length_c   1.000
_cell.angle_alpha   90.00
_cell.angle_beta   90.00
_cell.angle_gamma   90.00
#
_symmetry.space_group_name_H-M   'P 1'
#
loop_
_entity.id
_entity.type
_entity.pdbx_description
1 polymer ?
#
loop_
_entity_poly.entity_id
_entity_poly.type
_entity_poly.pdbx_seq_one_letter_code
_entity_poly.pdbx_strand_id
1 'polypeptide(L)'
;MTEKPTEMLTQESIPEELADRPQWVCWRRAERDGKATKIPVVPGVGSFASSTDPETWSDFETACDYLERGRADGVGFVFTEADPIVGVDLDDCRDPDTGDVDDDAKDIITR
;
A
#
# COMPACT_ATOMS: atom_id res chain seq x y z
N MET A 1 13.28 -16.19 16.36
CA MET A 1 12.13 -15.56 15.71
C MET A 1 12.18 -16.02 14.26
N THR A 2 11.29 -16.90 13.86
CA THR A 2 11.26 -17.41 12.49
C THR A 2 10.61 -16.32 11.65
N GLU A 3 11.41 -15.60 10.85
CA GLU A 3 10.89 -14.66 9.87
C GLU A 3 10.00 -15.47 8.91
N LYS A 4 8.70 -15.18 8.90
CA LYS A 4 7.81 -15.70 7.85
C LYS A 4 8.31 -15.09 6.53
N PRO A 5 8.45 -15.88 5.45
CA PRO A 5 8.81 -15.32 4.16
C PRO A 5 7.75 -14.27 3.81
N THR A 6 8.18 -13.04 3.55
CA THR A 6 7.32 -12.04 2.92
C THR A 6 6.94 -12.59 1.56
N GLU A 7 5.68 -13.00 1.39
CA GLU A 7 5.18 -13.40 0.08
C GLU A 7 5.36 -12.23 -0.90
N MET A 8 5.91 -12.55 -2.07
CA MET A 8 6.17 -11.58 -3.12
C MET A 8 4.84 -11.09 -3.69
N LEU A 9 4.63 -9.77 -3.73
CA LEU A 9 3.44 -9.17 -4.34
C LEU A 9 3.48 -9.38 -5.85
N THR A 10 2.60 -10.24 -6.36
CA THR A 10 2.42 -10.47 -7.80
C THR A 10 1.08 -9.89 -8.26
N GLN A 11 0.93 -9.69 -9.57
CA GLN A 11 -0.34 -9.21 -10.14
C GLN A 11 -1.50 -10.18 -9.83
N GLU A 12 -1.22 -11.48 -9.73
CA GLU A 12 -2.22 -12.50 -9.37
C GLU A 12 -2.69 -12.40 -7.91
N SER A 13 -1.94 -11.72 -7.05
CA SER A 13 -2.29 -11.51 -5.64
C SER A 13 -3.20 -10.29 -5.39
N ILE A 14 -3.46 -9.49 -6.43
CA ILE A 14 -4.20 -8.23 -6.38
C ILE A 14 -5.36 -8.29 -7.38
N PRO A 15 -6.55 -7.73 -7.08
CA PRO A 15 -7.62 -7.59 -8.06
C PRO A 15 -7.14 -6.90 -9.34
N GLU A 16 -7.53 -7.44 -10.50
CA GLU A 16 -7.15 -6.93 -11.83
C GLU A 16 -7.51 -5.45 -11.97
N GLU A 17 -8.65 -5.05 -11.41
CA GLU A 17 -9.09 -3.66 -11.40
C GLU A 17 -8.03 -2.73 -10.75
N LEU A 18 -7.40 -3.12 -9.65
CA LEU A 18 -6.36 -2.28 -9.05
C LEU A 18 -5.05 -2.35 -9.85
N ALA A 19 -4.64 -3.54 -10.27
CA ALA A 19 -3.37 -3.74 -10.94
C ALA A 19 -3.26 -2.98 -12.27
N ASP A 20 -4.36 -2.91 -13.04
CA ASP A 20 -4.38 -2.29 -14.37
C ASP A 20 -4.36 -0.75 -14.35
N ARG A 21 -4.53 -0.13 -13.18
CA ARG A 21 -4.53 1.34 -13.04
C ARG A 21 -3.11 1.86 -12.82
N PRO A 22 -2.66 2.91 -13.55
CA PRO A 22 -1.37 3.55 -13.33
C PRO A 22 -1.42 4.54 -12.14
N GLN A 23 -1.80 4.02 -10.97
CA GLN A 23 -2.04 4.78 -9.74
C GLN A 23 -1.19 4.26 -8.58
N TRP A 24 -0.09 3.58 -8.90
CA TRP A 24 0.80 2.98 -7.91
C TRP A 24 1.94 3.93 -7.53
N VAL A 25 2.20 4.00 -6.23
CA VAL A 25 3.35 4.67 -5.65
C VAL A 25 4.11 3.67 -4.79
N CYS A 26 5.35 4.01 -4.43
CA CYS A 26 6.04 3.35 -3.34
C CYS A 26 5.95 4.23 -2.08
N TRP A 27 6.29 3.70 -0.91
CA TRP A 27 6.50 4.53 0.28
C TRP A 27 7.76 4.12 1.03
N ARG A 28 8.33 5.09 1.75
CA ARG A 28 9.42 4.87 2.71
C ARG A 28 9.03 5.31 4.09
N ARG A 29 9.54 4.64 5.11
CA ARG A 29 9.39 5.04 6.51
C ARG A 29 10.32 6.21 6.80
N ALA A 30 9.78 7.21 7.47
CA ALA A 30 10.56 8.32 8.02
C ALA A 30 10.01 8.69 9.40
N GLU A 31 10.75 9.51 10.13
CA GLU A 31 10.24 10.14 11.35
C GLU A 31 9.86 11.59 11.06
N ARG A 32 8.67 12.00 11.53
CA ARG A 32 8.21 13.39 11.53
C ARG A 32 7.58 13.67 12.88
N ASP A 33 8.06 14.70 13.56
CA ASP A 33 7.60 15.11 14.90
C ASP A 33 7.62 13.96 15.94
N GLY A 34 8.66 13.11 15.88
CA GLY A 34 8.81 11.95 16.77
C GLY A 34 7.85 10.79 16.47
N LYS A 35 7.12 10.83 15.36
CA LYS A 35 6.22 9.77 14.92
C LYS A 35 6.71 9.14 13.61
N ALA A 36 6.62 7.82 13.51
CA ALA A 36 6.84 7.13 12.25
C ALA A 36 5.77 7.53 11.24
N THR A 37 6.18 7.97 10.05
CA THR A 37 5.32 8.34 8.94
C THR A 37 5.71 7.55 7.69
N LYS A 38 4.72 7.21 6.87
CA LYS A 38 4.94 6.66 5.54
C LYS A 38 4.97 7.83 4.55
N ILE A 39 6.08 8.01 3.84
CA ILE A 39 6.23 9.07 2.84
C ILE A 39 6.13 8.44 1.46
N PRO A 40 5.13 8.81 0.64
CA PRO A 40 5.03 8.36 -0.74
C PRO A 40 6.23 8.80 -1.58
N VAL A 41 6.71 7.91 -2.43
CA VAL A 41 7.81 8.16 -3.37
C VAL A 41 7.45 7.61 -4.75
N VAL A 42 7.94 8.31 -5.79
CA VAL A 42 7.74 7.94 -7.19
C VAL A 42 8.51 6.64 -7.47
N PRO A 43 7.85 5.55 -7.90
CA PRO A 43 8.53 4.34 -8.35
C PRO A 43 9.58 4.63 -9.42
N GLY A 44 10.73 3.94 -9.37
CA GLY A 44 11.84 4.15 -10.30
C GLY A 44 12.71 5.38 -10.04
N VAL A 45 12.16 6.46 -9.45
CA VAL A 45 12.88 7.73 -9.22
C VAL A 45 13.27 7.92 -7.75
N GLY A 46 12.35 7.65 -6.82
CA GLY A 46 12.57 7.79 -5.37
C GLY A 46 12.41 9.22 -4.83
N SER A 47 12.05 10.20 -5.65
CA SER A 47 11.57 11.51 -5.20
C SER A 47 10.19 11.38 -4.56
N PHE A 48 9.71 12.42 -3.86
CA PHE A 48 8.37 12.40 -3.29
C PHE A 48 7.28 12.27 -4.36
N ALA A 49 6.32 11.40 -4.10
CA ALA A 49 5.09 11.32 -4.89
C ALA A 49 4.00 12.19 -4.26
N SER A 50 3.16 12.76 -5.09
CA SER A 50 1.96 13.50 -4.69
C SER A 50 0.78 12.55 -4.65
N SER A 51 -0.20 12.79 -3.77
CA SER A 51 -1.47 12.05 -3.80
C SER A 51 -2.49 12.64 -4.78
N THR A 52 -2.16 13.72 -5.48
CA THR A 52 -3.08 14.42 -6.39
C THR A 52 -2.47 14.74 -7.75
N ASP A 53 -1.23 14.31 -8.00
CA ASP A 53 -0.54 14.52 -9.28
C ASP A 53 -0.22 13.16 -9.93
N PRO A 54 -0.96 12.76 -10.98
CA PRO A 54 -0.78 11.48 -11.64
C PRO A 54 0.58 11.33 -12.32
N GLU A 55 1.30 12.41 -12.61
CA GLU A 55 2.66 12.33 -13.17
C GLU A 55 3.68 11.75 -12.18
N THR A 56 3.29 11.66 -10.90
CA THR A 56 4.14 11.10 -9.83
C THR A 56 3.81 9.65 -9.47
N TRP A 57 2.86 9.03 -10.19
CA TRP A 57 2.45 7.64 -10.01
C TRP A 57 3.03 6.76 -11.13
N SER A 58 2.83 5.45 -11.02
CA SER A 58 3.31 4.47 -11.99
C SER A 58 2.34 3.29 -12.11
N ASP A 59 2.62 2.37 -13.04
CA ASP A 59 2.03 1.03 -13.06
C ASP A 59 2.50 0.15 -11.88
N PHE A 60 1.77 -0.95 -11.65
CA PHE A 60 2.02 -1.92 -10.57
C PHE A 60 3.39 -2.59 -10.69
N GLU A 61 3.79 -3.02 -11.89
CA GLU A 61 5.04 -3.76 -12.12
C GLU A 61 6.26 -2.89 -11.74
N THR A 62 6.26 -1.63 -12.14
CA THR A 62 7.32 -0.68 -11.79
C THR A 62 7.39 -0.42 -10.28
N ALA A 63 6.25 -0.33 -9.60
CA ALA A 63 6.21 -0.19 -8.14
C ALA A 63 6.76 -1.42 -7.42
N CYS A 64 6.40 -2.63 -7.87
CA CYS A 64 6.91 -3.88 -7.32
C CYS A 64 8.41 -4.07 -7.58
N ASP A 65 8.89 -3.85 -8.80
CA ASP A 65 10.34 -3.93 -9.12
C ASP A 65 11.16 -2.95 -8.26
N TYR A 66 10.64 -1.74 -8.03
CA TYR A 66 11.31 -0.77 -7.16
C TYR A 66 11.38 -1.24 -5.70
N LEU A 67 10.30 -1.84 -5.20
CA LEU A 67 10.25 -2.44 -3.86
C LEU A 67 11.22 -3.63 -3.74
N GLU A 68 11.18 -4.57 -4.68
CA GLU A 68 12.00 -5.80 -4.69
C GLU A 68 13.50 -5.50 -4.75
N ARG A 69 13.89 -4.39 -5.39
CA ARG A 69 15.26 -3.88 -5.38
C ARG A 69 15.69 -3.25 -4.05
N GLY A 70 14.85 -3.33 -3.02
CA GLY A 70 15.08 -2.75 -1.70
C GLY A 70 15.13 -1.22 -1.71
N ARG A 71 14.45 -0.58 -2.67
CA ARG A 71 14.42 0.89 -2.80
C ARG A 71 13.21 1.52 -2.16
N ALA A 72 12.28 0.75 -1.61
CA ALA A 72 11.13 1.21 -0.86
C ALA A 72 10.82 0.27 0.32
N ASP A 73 9.99 0.71 1.26
CA ASP A 73 9.52 -0.11 2.38
C ASP A 73 8.14 -0.73 2.11
N GLY A 74 7.47 -0.30 1.04
CA GLY A 74 6.24 -0.91 0.54
C GLY A 74 5.68 -0.19 -0.69
N VAL A 75 4.62 -0.76 -1.24
CA VAL A 75 3.79 -0.15 -2.30
C VAL A 75 2.56 0.53 -1.71
N GLY A 76 1.98 1.47 -2.45
CA GLY A 76 0.72 2.14 -2.14
C GLY A 76 -0.06 2.42 -3.42
N PHE A 77 -1.36 2.63 -3.26
CA PHE A 77 -2.29 2.93 -4.35
C PHE A 77 -2.96 4.27 -4.06
N VAL A 78 -3.11 5.12 -5.08
CA VAL A 78 -3.72 6.43 -4.95
C VAL A 78 -5.15 6.39 -5.46
N PHE A 79 -6.11 6.65 -4.58
CA PHE A 79 -7.52 6.77 -4.94
C PHE A 79 -7.81 8.15 -5.54
N THR A 80 -8.64 8.17 -6.59
CA THR A 80 -9.10 9.39 -7.25
C THR A 80 -10.61 9.45 -7.31
N GLU A 81 -11.17 10.64 -7.52
CA GLU A 81 -12.63 10.83 -7.68
C GLU A 81 -13.21 10.12 -8.91
N ALA A 82 -12.36 9.74 -9.88
CA ALA A 82 -12.77 9.01 -11.07
C ALA A 82 -12.85 7.49 -10.84
N ASP A 83 -12.32 7.00 -9.72
CA ASP A 83 -12.31 5.57 -9.44
C ASP A 83 -13.66 5.08 -8.91
N PRO A 84 -14.13 3.90 -9.33
CA PRO A 84 -15.28 3.24 -8.72
C PRO A 84 -14.89 2.51 -7.41
N ILE A 85 -13.81 2.96 -6.75
CA ILE A 85 -13.15 2.26 -5.64
C ILE A 85 -13.13 3.18 -4.43
N VAL A 86 -13.47 2.63 -3.26
CA VAL A 86 -13.32 3.29 -1.96
C VAL A 86 -12.37 2.49 -1.08
N GLY A 87 -11.49 3.17 -0.36
CA GLY A 87 -10.67 2.58 0.70
C GLY A 87 -11.33 2.76 2.07
N VAL A 88 -11.41 1.69 2.85
CA VAL A 88 -11.85 1.72 4.25
C VAL A 88 -10.69 1.24 5.11
N ASP A 89 -10.24 2.09 6.03
CA ASP A 89 -9.15 1.77 6.95
C ASP A 89 -9.73 1.51 8.35
N LEU A 90 -9.36 0.37 8.94
CA LEU A 90 -9.81 -0.07 10.25
C LEU A 90 -8.58 -0.22 11.14
N ASP A 91 -8.31 0.82 11.93
CA ASP A 91 -7.17 0.84 12.83
C ASP A 91 -7.39 -0.05 14.06
N ASP A 92 -6.31 -0.69 14.53
CA ASP A 92 -6.25 -1.48 15.76
C ASP A 92 -7.31 -2.60 15.88
N CYS A 93 -7.85 -3.05 14.74
CA CYS A 93 -8.99 -3.97 14.72
C CYS A 93 -8.62 -5.46 14.64
N ARG A 94 -7.34 -5.80 14.78
CA ARG A 94 -6.83 -7.17 14.67
C ARG A 94 -5.75 -7.45 15.70
N ASP A 95 -5.98 -8.46 16.53
CA ASP A 95 -5.01 -8.92 17.52
C ASP A 95 -3.77 -9.49 16.82
N PRO A 96 -2.56 -8.98 17.13
CA PRO A 96 -1.33 -9.42 16.44
C PRO A 96 -0.88 -10.84 16.82
N ASP A 97 -1.28 -11.34 18.00
CA ASP A 97 -0.88 -12.65 18.52
C ASP A 97 -1.85 -13.75 18.10
N THR A 98 -3.17 -13.49 18.18
CA THR A 98 -4.21 -14.48 17.84
C THR A 98 -4.69 -14.34 16.40
N GLY A 99 -4.61 -13.14 15.82
CA GLY A 99 -5.15 -12.82 14.51
C GLY A 99 -6.67 -12.59 14.49
N ASP A 100 -7.32 -12.61 15.67
CA ASP A 100 -8.75 -12.33 15.81
C ASP A 100 -9.06 -10.88 15.41
N VAL A 101 -10.21 -10.70 14.77
CA VAL A 101 -10.69 -9.39 14.30
C VAL A 101 -11.81 -8.91 15.21
N ASP A 102 -11.83 -7.62 15.52
CA ASP A 102 -12.90 -7.01 16.33
C ASP A 102 -14.28 -7.18 15.68
N ASP A 103 -15.32 -7.30 16.50
CA ASP A 103 -16.68 -7.59 16.00
C ASP A 103 -17.21 -6.46 15.09
N ASP A 104 -16.93 -5.19 15.42
CA ASP A 104 -17.29 -4.05 14.55
C ASP A 104 -16.60 -4.13 13.18
N ALA A 105 -15.34 -4.58 13.15
CA ALA A 105 -14.59 -4.77 11.90
C ALA A 105 -15.10 -5.97 11.10
N LYS A 106 -15.47 -7.08 11.76
CA LYS A 106 -16.14 -8.22 11.12
C LYS A 106 -17.47 -7.82 10.47
N ASP A 107 -18.27 -7.00 11.15
CA ASP A 107 -19.54 -6.51 10.64
C ASP A 107 -19.37 -5.65 9.37
N ILE A 108 -18.29 -4.87 9.29
CA ILE A 108 -17.95 -4.09 8.08
C ILE A 108 -17.48 -5.01 6.95
N ILE A 109 -16.61 -5.98 7.23
CA ILE A 109 -16.03 -6.88 6.21
C ILE A 109 -17.07 -7.84 5.61
N THR A 110 -18.06 -8.25 6.40
CA THR A 110 -19.07 -9.25 5.97
C THR A 110 -20.34 -8.64 5.35
N ARG A 111 -20.42 -7.32 5.27
CA ARG A 111 -21.56 -6.59 4.72
C ARG A 111 -21.69 -6.74 3.20
#